data_AF-A0A914RRI2-F1
#
_entry.id   AF-A0A914RRI2-F1
#
_cell.length_a   1.000
_cell.length_b   1.000
_cell.length_c   1.000
_cell.angle_alpha   90.00
_cell.angle_beta   90.00
_cell.angle_gamma   90.00
#
_symmetry.space_group_name_H-M   'P 1'
#
loop_
_entity.id
_entity.type
_entity.pdbx_description
1 polymer ?
#
loop_
_entity_poly.entity_id
_entity_poly.type
_entity_poly.pdbx_seq_one_letter_code
_entity_poly.pdbx_strand_id
1 'polypeptide(L)' 'MPIRCHTPAMLKANEFGTTLASRLQQLRNDGDFVDCKIRLKTADGHSKELHAHRNVLASGSNFFKEAFKMKAEKV' A
#
# COMPACT_ATOMS: atom_id res chain seq x y z
N MET A 1 31.24 27.50 -29.85
CA MET A 1 31.12 27.12 -28.42
C MET A 1 30.23 25.89 -28.33
N PRO A 2 30.61 24.80 -27.62
CA PRO A 2 29.79 23.59 -27.59
C PRO A 2 28.57 23.79 -26.69
N ILE A 3 27.41 23.37 -27.17
CA ILE A 3 26.15 23.37 -26.44
C ILE A 3 26.27 22.32 -25.34
N ARG A 4 26.26 22.76 -24.07
CA ARG A 4 26.14 21.83 -22.94
C ARG A 4 24.74 21.21 -23.00
N CYS A 5 24.64 19.99 -23.51
CA CYS A 5 23.44 19.19 -23.38
C CYS A 5 23.17 18.97 -21.88
N HIS A 6 22.29 19.78 -21.30
CA HIS A 6 21.76 19.55 -19.97
C HIS A 6 20.89 18.29 -20.03
N THR A 7 21.46 17.14 -19.72
CA THR A 7 20.68 15.95 -19.43
C THR A 7 19.91 16.22 -18.13
N PRO A 8 18.57 16.24 -18.14
CA PRO A 8 17.82 16.46 -16.91
C PRO A 8 18.14 15.34 -15.91
N ALA A 9 18.35 15.72 -14.65
CA ALA A 9 18.58 14.76 -13.59
C ALA A 9 17.33 13.86 -13.43
N MET A 10 17.44 12.60 -13.87
CA MET A 10 16.41 11.61 -13.59
C MET A 10 16.49 11.23 -12.11
N LEU A 11 15.48 11.62 -11.35
CA LEU A 11 15.27 11.09 -10.00
C LEU A 11 14.99 9.59 -10.12
N LYS A 12 15.81 8.75 -9.47
CA LYS A 12 15.61 7.30 -9.48
C LYS A 12 14.38 6.96 -8.64
N ALA A 13 13.37 6.36 -9.30
CA ALA A 13 12.07 6.04 -8.70
C ALA A 13 12.13 5.15 -7.43
N ASN A 14 13.25 4.45 -7.19
CA ASN A 14 13.36 3.43 -6.13
C ASN A 14 14.19 3.83 -4.91
N GLU A 15 14.72 5.05 -4.83
CA GLU A 15 15.57 5.45 -3.68
C GLU A 15 14.76 5.54 -2.37
N PHE A 16 13.45 5.71 -2.44
CA PHE A 16 12.59 5.95 -1.28
C PHE A 16 11.60 4.83 -0.97
N GLY A 17 11.63 3.73 -1.73
CA GLY A 17 10.66 2.63 -1.58
C GLY A 17 10.71 1.97 -0.19
N THR A 18 11.92 1.74 0.33
CA THR A 18 12.14 1.14 1.66
C THR A 18 11.70 2.08 2.79
N THR A 19 12.03 3.37 2.69
CA THR A 19 11.62 4.41 3.63
C THR A 19 10.10 4.54 3.68
N LEU A 20 9.45 4.55 2.51
CA LEU A 20 7.99 4.61 2.40
C LEU A 20 7.34 3.37 3.02
N ALA A 21 7.84 2.17 2.71
CA ALA A 21 7.31 0.92 3.27
C ALA A 21 7.43 0.90 4.81
N SER A 22 8.57 1.34 5.35
CA SER A 22 8.79 1.46 6.79
C SER A 22 7.80 2.44 7.43
N ARG A 23 7.59 3.60 6.82
CA ARG A 23 6.63 4.60 7.32
C ARG A 23 5.20 4.09 7.30
N LEU A 24 4.77 3.43 6.21
CA LEU A 24 3.43 2.84 6.11
C LEU A 24 3.21 1.74 7.16
N GLN A 25 4.25 0.94 7.45
CA GLN A 25 4.21 -0.07 8.48
C GLN A 25 4.10 0.54 9.89
N GLN A 26 4.77 1.66 10.16
CA GLN A 26 4.58 2.40 11.40
C GLN A 26 3.14 2.92 11.53
N LEU A 27 2.64 3.63 10.51
CA LEU A 27 1.25 4.15 10.51
C LEU A 27 0.22 3.05 10.74
N ARG A 28 0.45 1.85 10.17
CA ARG A 28 -0.42 0.69 10.38
C ARG A 28 -0.44 0.23 11.84
N ASN A 29 0.70 0.26 12.51
CA ASN A 29 0.81 -0.14 13.93
C ASN A 29 0.19 0.90 14.86
N ASP A 30 0.34 2.18 14.52
CA ASP A 30 -0.22 3.30 15.28
C ASP A 30 -1.74 3.45 15.05
N GLY A 31 -2.29 2.77 14.03
CA GLY A 31 -3.71 2.82 13.67
C GLY A 31 -4.07 4.02 12.77
N ASP A 32 -3.08 4.77 12.31
CA ASP A 32 -3.25 5.98 11.53
C ASP A 32 -3.62 5.67 10.08
N PHE A 33 -4.66 6.37 9.60
CA PHE A 33 -5.18 6.29 8.23
C PHE A 33 -5.62 4.89 7.79
N VAL A 34 -5.79 3.95 8.71
CA VAL A 34 -6.28 2.60 8.44
C VAL A 34 -7.73 2.66 7.95
N ASP A 35 -7.97 2.13 6.75
CA ASP A 35 -9.28 2.12 6.08
C ASP A 35 -9.78 0.68 5.76
N CYS A 36 -9.02 -0.34 6.20
CA CYS A 36 -9.33 -1.75 6.02
C CYS A 36 -9.18 -2.54 7.32
N LYS A 37 -10.18 -3.39 7.61
CA LYS A 37 -10.12 -4.41 8.66
C LYS A 37 -10.34 -5.78 8.02
N ILE A 38 -9.38 -6.69 8.22
CA ILE A 38 -9.43 -8.06 7.72
C ILE A 38 -9.63 -8.98 8.92
N ARG A 39 -10.71 -9.75 8.89
CA ARG A 39 -10.98 -10.78 9.91
C ARG A 39 -10.57 -12.14 9.37
N LEU A 40 -9.57 -12.73 10.00
CA LEU A 40 -9.13 -14.09 9.75
C LEU A 40 -9.83 -15.02 10.74
N LYS A 41 -10.37 -16.13 10.25
CA LYS A 41 -10.92 -17.22 11.07
C LYS A 41 -10.17 -18.50 10.74
N THR A 42 -9.60 -19.16 11.75
CA THR A 42 -8.98 -20.48 11.58
C THR A 42 -10.06 -21.56 11.61
N ALA A 43 -9.74 -22.75 11.11
CA ALA A 43 -10.64 -23.91 11.15
C ALA A 43 -11.04 -24.27 12.59
N ASP A 44 -10.16 -24.01 13.56
CA ASP A 44 -10.37 -24.25 14.99
C ASP A 44 -11.28 -23.19 15.66
N GLY A 45 -11.85 -22.27 14.87
CA GLY A 45 -12.76 -21.22 15.36
C GLY A 45 -12.07 -20.01 15.97
N HIS A 46 -10.73 -19.96 15.99
CA HIS A 46 -10.02 -18.78 16.48
C HIS A 46 -10.16 -17.65 15.45
N SER A 47 -10.31 -16.42 15.94
CA SER A 47 -10.41 -15.24 15.07
C SER A 47 -9.37 -14.19 15.41
N LYS A 48 -8.80 -13.58 14.38
CA LYS A 48 -7.87 -12.46 14.50
C LYS A 48 -8.29 -11.35 13.56
N GLU A 49 -8.24 -10.11 14.05
CA GLU A 49 -8.49 -8.93 13.24
C GLU A 49 -7.14 -8.25 12.90
N LEU A 50 -6.97 -7.88 11.63
CA LEU A 50 -5.81 -7.16 11.12
C LEU A 50 -6.26 -5.81 10.55
N HIS A 51 -5.53 -4.77 10.89
CA HIS A 51 -5.75 -3.39 10.44
C HIS A 51 -4.73 -3.06 9.37
N ALA A 52 -5.17 -2.49 8.24
CA ALA A 52 -4.32 -2.22 7.08
C ALA A 52 -4.87 -1.08 6.21
N HIS A 53 -4.03 -0.59 5.29
CA HIS A 53 -4.40 0.38 4.26
C HIS A 53 -4.77 -0.32 2.94
N ARG A 54 -5.94 -0.01 2.36
CA ARG A 54 -6.45 -0.65 1.13
C ARG A 54 -5.52 -0.44 -0.06
N ASN A 55 -4.98 0.75 -0.20
CA ASN A 55 -4.05 1.09 -1.29
C ASN A 55 -2.78 0.23 -1.24
N VAL A 56 -2.22 0.01 -0.05
CA VAL A 56 -1.03 -0.83 0.16
C VAL A 56 -1.36 -2.28 -0.19
N LEU A 57 -2.47 -2.82 0.32
CA LEU A 57 -2.91 -4.17 -0.01
C LEU A 57 -3.19 -4.36 -1.51
N ALA A 58 -3.84 -3.40 -2.16
CA ALA A 58 -4.12 -3.43 -3.59
C ALA A 58 -2.85 -3.35 -4.46
N SER A 59 -1.83 -2.60 -4.01
CA SER A 59 -0.54 -2.52 -4.70
C SER A 59 0.25 -3.83 -4.62
N GLY A 60 0.11 -4.57 -3.50
CA GLY A 60 0.83 -5.83 -3.27
C GLY A 60 0.08 -7.10 -3.69
N SER A 61 -1.20 -7.01 -4.07
CA SER A 61 -2.03 -8.17 -4.36
C SER A 61 -3.18 -7.88 -5.32
N ASN A 62 -3.22 -8.62 -6.42
CA ASN A 62 -4.33 -8.55 -7.38
C ASN A 62 -5.68 -8.94 -6.75
N PHE A 63 -5.68 -9.88 -5.80
CA PHE A 63 -6.89 -10.28 -5.08
C PHE A 63 -7.52 -9.08 -4.36
N PHE A 64 -6.72 -8.35 -3.57
CA PHE A 64 -7.20 -7.18 -2.84
C PHE A 64 -7.53 -6.02 -3.77
N LYS A 65 -6.77 -5.84 -4.87
CA LYS A 65 -7.05 -4.83 -5.88
C LYS A 65 -8.45 -4.99 -6.48
N GLU A 66 -8.82 -6.20 -6.89
CA GLU A 66 -10.16 -6.47 -7.44
C GLU A 66 -11.25 -6.40 -6.36
N ALA A 67 -10.98 -6.93 -5.16
CA ALA A 67 -11.92 -6.88 -4.03
C ALA A 67 -12.30 -5.45 -3.61
N PHE A 68 -11.39 -4.48 -3.76
CA PHE A 68 -11.65 -3.08 -3.42
C PHE A 68 -12.28 -2.27 -4.56
N LYS A 69 -12.06 -2.63 -5.83
CA LYS A 69 -12.73 -1.99 -6.98
C LYS A 69 -14.23 -2.24 -6.99
N MET A 70 -14.66 -3.48 -6.74
CA MET A 70 -16.08 -3.87 -6.74
C MET A 70 -16.95 -3.11 -5.72
N LYS A 71 -16.33 -2.46 -4.72
CA LYS A 71 -17.07 -1.65 -3.74
C LYS A 71 -17.31 -0.21 -4.16
N ALA A 72 -16.66 0.28 -5.21
CA ALA A 72 -16.85 1.65 -5.71
C ALA A 72 -18.07 1.79 -6.64
N GLU A 73 -18.57 0.70 -7.21
CA GLU A 73 -19.68 0.69 -8.19
C GLU A 73 -21.09 0.61 -7.56
N LYS A 74 -21.23 0.78 -6.24
CA LYS A 74 -22.53 0.88 -5.55
C LYS A 74 -22.75 2.27 -4.97
N VAL A 75 -22.79 3.28 -5.83
CA VAL A 75 -23.29 4.63 -5.50
C VAL A 75 -24.33 5.01 -6.55
#